data_AF-A0A6G4RCA8-F1
#
_entry.id   AF-A0A6G4RCA8-F1
#
_cell.length_a   1.000
_cell.length_b   1.000
_cell.length_c   1.000
_cell.angle_alpha   90.00
_cell.angle_beta   90.00
_cell.angle_gamma   90.00
#
_symmetry.space_group_name_H-M   'P 1'
#
loop_
_entity.id
_entity.type
_entity.pdbx_description
1 polymer ?
#
loop_
_entity_poly.entity_id
_entity_poly.type
_entity_poly.pdbx_seq_one_letter_code
_entity_poly.pdbx_strand_id
1 'polypeptide(L)'
;MRPLVSWMTKSDPAILEFFEETGIAMPPAVVSYNIHGVSHPTVKRRLPVLVEHELLEKVDEDRGYYRVANRGRAYLSGELEADELEPEK
;
A
#
# COMPACT_ATOMS: atom_id res chain seq x y z
N MET A 1 -15.32 5.52 6.80
CA MET A 1 -13.97 5.41 7.39
C MET A 1 -13.34 4.21 6.74
N ARG A 2 -12.12 4.29 6.21
CA ARG A 2 -11.52 3.16 5.49
C ARG A 2 -11.33 1.99 6.46
N PRO A 3 -11.79 0.77 6.11
CA PRO A 3 -11.66 -0.38 6.99
C PRO A 3 -10.17 -0.73 7.21
N LEU A 4 -9.87 -1.23 8.41
CA LEU A 4 -8.63 -1.93 8.72
C LEU A 4 -8.99 -3.36 9.06
N VAL A 5 -8.58 -4.29 8.21
CA VAL A 5 -8.87 -5.73 8.35
C VAL A 5 -7.70 -6.48 9.00
N SER A 6 -7.88 -7.78 9.22
CA SER A 6 -7.01 -8.62 10.05
C SER A 6 -5.51 -8.56 9.70
N TRP A 7 -5.18 -8.40 8.41
CA TRP A 7 -3.81 -8.37 7.89
C TRP A 7 -3.22 -6.94 7.76
N MET A 8 -4.05 -5.91 7.92
CA MET A 8 -3.66 -4.50 7.78
C MET A 8 -3.08 -3.92 9.08
N THR A 9 -2.32 -2.85 8.92
CA THR A 9 -1.76 -2.04 10.00
C THR A 9 -2.12 -0.57 9.80
N LYS A 10 -2.01 0.24 10.86
CA LYS A 10 -2.27 1.69 10.80
C LYS A 10 -1.35 2.43 9.81
N SER A 11 -0.22 1.84 9.41
CA SER A 11 0.70 2.44 8.45
C SER A 11 0.23 2.29 7.00
N ASP A 12 -0.62 1.31 6.70
CA ASP A 12 -0.95 0.97 5.31
C ASP A 12 -1.73 2.06 4.57
N PRO A 13 -2.75 2.70 5.17
CA PRO A 13 -3.43 3.81 4.52
C PRO A 13 -2.46 4.94 4.18
N ALA A 14 -1.57 5.32 5.10
CA ALA A 14 -0.60 6.39 4.88
C ALA A 14 0.42 6.05 3.78
N ILE A 15 0.82 4.78 3.65
CA ILE A 15 1.68 4.32 2.56
C ILE A 15 0.93 4.41 1.22
N LEU A 16 -0.31 3.92 1.15
CA LEU A 16 -1.13 3.96 -0.07
C LEU A 16 -1.43 5.40 -0.51
N GLU A 17 -1.79 6.27 0.44
CA GLU A 17 -2.00 7.71 0.20
C GLU A 17 -0.75 8.35 -0.42
N PHE A 18 0.44 8.05 0.09
CA PHE A 18 1.67 8.58 -0.47
C PHE A 18 1.92 8.14 -1.93
N PHE A 19 1.62 6.88 -2.29
CA PHE A 19 1.70 6.44 -3.69
C PHE A 19 0.65 7.10 -4.58
N GLU A 20 -0.56 7.30 -4.06
CA GLU A 20 -1.65 7.95 -4.79
C GLU A 20 -1.34 9.41 -5.09
N GLU A 21 -0.94 10.17 -4.06
CA GLU A 21 -0.64 11.60 -4.16
C GLU A 21 0.55 11.89 -5.09
N THR A 22 1.57 11.01 -5.08
CA THR A 22 2.75 11.18 -5.94
C THR A 22 2.51 10.72 -7.37
N GLY A 23 1.66 9.70 -7.59
CA GLY A 23 1.27 9.22 -8.92
C GLY A 23 2.40 8.56 -9.73
N ILE A 24 3.54 8.24 -9.10
CA ILE A 24 4.71 7.62 -9.76
C ILE A 24 5.10 6.31 -9.10
N ALA A 25 5.89 5.50 -9.81
CA ALA A 25 6.45 4.29 -9.22
C ALA A 25 7.66 4.63 -8.36
N MET A 26 7.76 4.04 -7.16
CA MET A 26 8.81 4.39 -6.20
C MET A 26 9.40 3.15 -5.50
N PRO A 27 10.71 3.16 -5.18
CA PRO A 27 11.32 2.14 -4.34
C PRO A 27 11.07 2.42 -2.85
N PRO A 28 11.24 1.43 -1.96
CA PRO A 28 10.96 1.56 -0.51
C PRO A 28 11.72 2.70 0.17
N ALA A 29 12.95 2.98 -0.28
CA ALA A 29 13.78 4.03 0.28
C ALA A 29 13.15 5.42 0.09
N VAL A 30 12.63 5.71 -1.11
CA VAL A 30 11.96 6.99 -1.42
C VAL A 30 10.70 7.15 -0.58
N VAL A 31 9.90 6.09 -0.45
CA VAL A 31 8.68 6.12 0.37
C VAL A 31 9.01 6.42 1.83
N SER A 32 9.92 5.64 2.42
CA SER A 32 10.27 5.78 3.84
C SER A 32 10.95 7.09 4.21
N TYR A 33 11.61 7.74 3.25
CA TYR A 33 12.27 9.02 3.45
C TYR A 33 11.25 10.17 3.56
N ASN A 34 10.13 10.07 2.84
CA ASN A 34 9.16 11.15 2.71
C ASN A 34 7.90 10.96 3.58
N ILE A 35 7.60 9.73 4.01
CA ILE A 35 6.46 9.47 4.89
C ILE A 35 6.80 9.77 6.35
N HIS A 36 5.99 10.59 7.03
CA HIS A 36 6.15 10.86 8.45
C HIS A 36 5.48 9.78 9.31
N GLY A 37 6.14 9.37 10.40
CA GLY A 37 5.56 8.44 11.38
C GLY A 37 5.58 6.95 10.98
N VAL A 38 6.15 6.60 9.82
CA VAL A 38 6.33 5.20 9.39
C VAL A 38 7.81 4.92 9.15
N SER A 39 8.38 3.96 9.89
CA SER A 39 9.82 3.64 9.78
C SER A 39 10.15 2.88 8.48
N HIS A 40 11.38 3.02 7.99
CA HIS A 40 11.85 2.29 6.81
C HIS A 40 11.69 0.76 6.90
N PRO A 41 12.00 0.07 8.03
CA PRO A 41 11.70 -1.35 8.19
C PRO A 41 10.21 -1.67 8.05
N THR A 42 9.33 -0.78 8.53
CA THR A 42 7.88 -0.94 8.38
C THR A 42 7.47 -0.82 6.91
N VAL A 43 7.94 0.20 6.20
CA VAL A 43 7.69 0.36 4.76
C VAL A 43 8.13 -0.89 4.00
N LYS A 44 9.38 -1.34 4.17
CA LYS A 44 9.89 -2.54 3.46
C LYS A 44 9.06 -3.79 3.73
N ARG A 45 8.53 -3.96 4.94
CA ARG A 45 7.68 -5.11 5.31
C ARG A 45 6.26 -4.99 4.75
N ARG A 46 5.71 -3.78 4.68
CA ARG A 46 4.33 -3.57 4.25
C ARG A 46 4.15 -3.57 2.73
N LEU A 47 5.12 -3.09 1.95
CA LEU A 47 4.97 -3.04 0.49
C LEU A 47 4.65 -4.41 -0.15
N PRO A 48 5.36 -5.51 0.17
CA PRO A 48 5.02 -6.82 -0.39
C PRO A 48 3.64 -7.31 0.02
N VAL A 49 3.21 -7.05 1.27
CA VAL A 49 1.87 -7.42 1.75
C VAL A 49 0.79 -6.64 0.98
N LEU A 50 1.01 -5.35 0.73
CA LEU A 50 0.08 -4.56 -0.07
C LEU A 50 0.02 -5.02 -1.53
N VAL A 51 1.10 -5.59 -2.07
CA VAL A 51 1.09 -6.24 -3.38
C VAL A 51 0.34 -7.57 -3.36
N GLU A 52 0.53 -8.39 -2.32
CA GLU A 52 -0.19 -9.65 -2.13
C GLU A 52 -1.72 -9.46 -2.09
N HIS A 53 -2.18 -8.34 -1.52
CA HIS A 53 -3.59 -7.96 -1.48
C HIS A 53 -4.03 -7.00 -2.61
N GLU A 54 -3.22 -6.90 -3.68
CA GLU A 54 -3.49 -6.14 -4.90
C GLU A 54 -3.77 -4.63 -4.70
N LEU A 55 -3.37 -4.07 -3.54
CA LEU A 55 -3.50 -2.63 -3.28
C LEU A 55 -2.33 -1.83 -3.87
N LEU A 56 -1.16 -2.47 -3.98
CA LEU A 56 -0.02 -2.01 -4.77
C LEU A 56 0.27 -3.02 -5.89
N GLU A 57 1.01 -2.59 -6.89
CA GLU A 57 1.65 -3.44 -7.89
C GLU A 57 3.16 -3.22 -7.85
N LYS A 58 3.94 -4.29 -8.06
CA LYS A 58 5.39 -4.19 -8.30
C LYS A 58 5.61 -4.08 -9.80
N VAL A 59 5.98 -2.89 -10.27
CA VAL A 59 6.10 -2.58 -11.71
C VAL A 59 7.47 -2.92 -12.29
N ASP A 60 8.44 -3.22 -11.41
CA ASP A 60 9.79 -3.64 -11.79
C ASP A 60 10.33 -4.60 -10.72
N GLU A 61 10.46 -5.87 -11.09
CA GLU A 61 10.86 -6.95 -10.19
C GLU A 61 12.31 -6.79 -9.70
N ASP A 62 13.21 -6.38 -10.58
CA ASP A 62 14.65 -6.29 -10.31
C ASP A 62 14.99 -5.04 -9.47
N ARG A 63 14.31 -3.92 -9.74
CA ARG A 63 14.58 -2.64 -9.08
C ARG A 63 13.68 -2.36 -7.89
N GLY A 64 12.63 -3.16 -7.69
CA GLY A 64 11.73 -3.05 -6.54
C GLY A 64 10.93 -1.75 -6.54
N TYR A 65 10.38 -1.37 -7.69
CA TYR A 65 9.52 -0.20 -7.82
C TYR A 65 8.05 -0.62 -7.67
N TYR A 66 7.33 0.13 -6.85
CA TYR A 66 5.92 -0.11 -6.55
C TYR A 66 5.06 1.03 -7.05
N ARG A 67 3.80 0.77 -7.39
CA ARG A 67 2.79 1.77 -7.72
C ARG A 67 1.46 1.37 -7.08
N VAL A 68 0.59 2.33 -6.81
CA VAL A 68 -0.80 2.05 -6.42
C VAL A 68 -1.57 1.38 -7.55
N ALA A 69 -2.22 0.26 -7.24
CA ALA A 69 -3.05 -0.50 -8.16
C ALA A 69 -4.50 0.00 -8.15
N ASN A 70 -5.33 -0.43 -9.10
CA ASN A 70 -6.73 0.00 -9.19
C ASN A 70 -7.53 -0.30 -7.92
N ARG A 71 -7.33 -1.49 -7.32
CA ARG A 71 -7.97 -1.87 -6.07
C ARG A 71 -7.47 -1.03 -4.88
N GLY A 72 -6.20 -0.62 -4.89
CA GLY A 72 -5.66 0.37 -3.95
C GLY A 72 -6.37 1.73 -4.05
N ARG A 73 -6.71 2.18 -5.25
CA ARG A 73 -7.48 3.41 -5.47
C ARG A 73 -8.91 3.27 -4.95
N ALA A 74 -9.57 2.15 -5.21
CA ALA A 74 -10.89 1.84 -4.67
C ALA A 74 -10.90 1.80 -3.12
N TYR A 75 -9.85 1.23 -2.50
CA TYR A 75 -9.66 1.31 -1.06
C TYR A 75 -9.56 2.76 -0.56
N LEU A 76 -8.78 3.60 -1.25
CA LEU A 76 -8.58 5.00 -0.88
C LEU A 76 -9.82 5.88 -1.07
N SER A 77 -10.64 5.59 -2.08
CA SER A 77 -11.93 6.27 -2.31
C SER A 77 -13.04 5.80 -1.37
N GLY A 78 -12.82 4.68 -0.65
CA GLY A 78 -13.81 4.10 0.26
C GLY A 78 -14.88 3.28 -0.47
N GLU A 79 -14.56 2.78 -1.65
CA GLU A 79 -15.42 1.89 -2.44
C GLU A 79 -15.35 0.42 -2.00
N LEU A 80 -14.35 0.04 -1.20
CA LEU A 80 -14.19 -1.32 -0.69
C LEU A 80 -14.64 -1.44 0.76
N GLU A 81 -15.50 -2.41 1.02
CA GLU A 81 -15.91 -2.83 2.35
C GLU A 81 -14.89 -3.81 2.97
N ALA A 82 -15.04 -4.08 4.27
CA ALA A 82 -14.08 -4.90 5.01
C ALA A 82 -14.02 -6.35 4.52
N ASP A 83 -15.16 -6.95 4.19
CA ASP A 83 -15.24 -8.31 3.67
C ASP A 83 -14.60 -8.46 2.29
N GLU A 84 -14.67 -7.43 1.46
CA GLU A 84 -13.98 -7.42 0.17
C GLU A 84 -12.46 -7.39 0.29
N LEU A 85 -11.91 -6.94 1.43
CA LEU A 85 -10.46 -6.84 1.69
C LEU A 85 -9.85 -8.07 2.37
N GLU A 86 -10.68 -8.93 2.97
CA GLU A 86 -10.18 -10.16 3.58
C GLU A 86 -9.73 -11.15 2.48
N PRO A 87 -8.64 -11.91 2.69
CA PRO A 87 -8.25 -12.95 1.76
C PRO A 87 -9.33 -14.04 1.66
N GLU A 88 -9.44 -14.67 0.49
CA GLU A 88 -10.29 -15.85 0.32
C GLU A 88 -9.84 -16.95 1.31
N LYS A 89 -10.81 -17.61 1.95
CA LYS A 89 -10.57 -18.63 2.98
C LYS A 89 -10.05 -19.94 2.41
#